data_AF-A0A072UY52-F1
#
_entry.id   AF-A0A072UY52-F1
#
_cell.length_a   1.000
_cell.length_b   1.000
_cell.length_c   1.000
_cell.angle_alpha   90.00
_cell.angle_beta   90.00
_cell.angle_gamma   90.00
#
_symmetry.space_group_name_H-M   'P 1'
#
loop_
_entity.id
_entity.type
_entity.pdbx_description
1 polymer ?
#
loop_
_entity_poly.entity_id
_entity_poly.type
_entity_poly.pdbx_seq_one_letter_code
_entity_poly.pdbx_strand_id
1 'polypeptide(L)'
;MASIPKLLLLLTLFTSFINLTTSLPCNSYTFPNNLNFARCSDLPVLDSSLYWNYNPKTSVIDVAFKKINVKDSSWIAWAINPNSNGMIGSQALIGHRNFDGSFKVYTSQITSYQTMLQEGNISLPVYNISGMYLDGSMMIFASLELPKNVSLVNHVWQEGSVSSDGRLRSHALTGANVQSFGTLDFQSGNIISHSFGGKLMSKIKLRIVHAIFNVISWGTLMPIGVIMARHLKRFEGPTGSTWFQLHRACQSIALLLGTVGFATGLYMGNQPGIHNTPHKCVGITLMTLALVQVFVAILLRPKKDHKYRIWWNIFHFLVGYTTIILAIWNVFKGFDILGGNIMFKIIYACVIGCLVLIGLSLEVVAWIMWLWNKKSKELGV
;
A
#
# COMPACT_ATOMS: atom_id res chain seq x y z
N MET A 1 26.77 24.06 -26.29
CA MET A 1 26.00 24.23 -25.04
C MET A 1 24.53 24.38 -25.42
N ALA A 2 23.80 23.26 -25.42
CA ALA A 2 22.39 23.23 -25.76
C ALA A 2 21.56 23.80 -24.61
N SER A 3 20.65 24.71 -24.94
CA SER A 3 19.96 25.57 -24.00
C SER A 3 18.92 24.82 -23.19
N ILE A 4 18.97 25.04 -21.87
CA ILE A 4 18.11 24.48 -20.82
C ILE A 4 16.73 25.19 -20.64
N PRO A 5 16.24 26.19 -21.42
CA PRO A 5 15.03 26.90 -21.00
C PRO A 5 13.70 26.31 -21.50
N LYS A 6 13.66 25.15 -22.17
CA LYS A 6 12.39 24.59 -22.69
C LYS A 6 11.72 23.54 -21.78
N LEU A 7 12.42 23.03 -20.76
CA LEU A 7 11.86 22.03 -19.84
C LEU A 7 11.07 22.65 -18.67
N LEU A 8 11.30 23.94 -18.37
CA LEU A 8 10.63 24.63 -17.27
C LEU A 8 9.25 25.20 -17.64
N LEU A 9 8.98 25.42 -18.94
CA LEU A 9 7.72 25.99 -19.42
C LEU A 9 6.61 24.94 -19.58
N LEU A 10 6.95 23.65 -19.56
CA LEU A 10 5.97 22.56 -19.61
C LEU A 10 5.41 22.18 -18.23
N LEU A 11 6.00 22.71 -17.14
CA LEU A 11 5.62 22.37 -15.76
C LEU A 11 4.55 23.30 -15.16
N THR A 12 4.16 24.37 -15.86
CA THR A 12 3.23 25.40 -15.34
C THR A 12 1.84 25.39 -15.99
N LEU A 13 1.55 24.44 -16.88
CA LEU A 13 0.26 24.34 -17.59
C LEU A 13 -0.65 23.19 -17.09
N PHE A 14 -0.34 22.59 -15.94
CA PHE A 14 -1.15 21.54 -15.30
C PHE A 14 -1.72 21.96 -13.94
N THR A 15 -2.09 23.23 -13.79
CA THR A 15 -2.93 23.69 -12.67
C THR A 15 -4.24 24.24 -13.20
N SER A 16 -4.95 23.43 -13.98
CA SER A 16 -6.35 23.68 -14.33
C SER A 16 -7.24 23.15 -13.20
N PHE A 17 -7.74 24.10 -12.40
CA PHE A 17 -8.99 24.06 -11.64
C PHE A 17 -9.35 22.73 -10.95
N ILE A 18 -8.77 22.50 -9.77
CA ILE A 18 -9.47 21.73 -8.75
C ILE A 18 -10.47 22.68 -8.11
N ASN A 19 -11.72 22.66 -8.58
CA ASN A 19 -12.83 23.17 -7.78
C ASN A 19 -12.95 22.26 -6.57
N LEU A 20 -12.31 22.62 -5.46
CA LEU A 20 -12.58 22.02 -4.17
C LEU A 20 -14.01 22.45 -3.82
N THR A 21 -15.00 21.61 -4.10
CA THR A 21 -16.31 21.72 -3.47
C THR A 21 -16.11 21.40 -2.00
N THR A 22 -15.78 22.42 -1.21
CA THR A 22 -15.78 22.28 0.24
C THR A 22 -17.20 22.01 0.68
N SER A 23 -17.46 20.78 1.14
CA SER A 23 -18.73 20.44 1.77
C SER A 23 -18.93 21.33 2.99
N LEU A 24 -20.13 21.91 3.12
CA LEU A 24 -20.52 22.68 4.30
C LEU A 24 -20.36 21.81 5.57
N PRO A 25 -19.85 22.38 6.68
CA PRO A 25 -19.65 21.63 7.91
C PRO A 25 -20.96 21.09 8.46
N CYS A 26 -20.95 19.93 9.11
CA CYS A 26 -22.17 19.25 9.56
C CYS A 26 -23.09 20.13 10.42
N ASN A 27 -22.51 21.03 11.23
CA ASN A 27 -23.26 21.95 12.10
C ASN A 27 -24.23 22.89 11.36
N SER A 28 -24.02 23.08 10.05
CA SER A 28 -24.85 23.96 9.21
C SER A 28 -26.00 23.21 8.51
N TYR A 29 -26.06 21.89 8.62
CA TYR A 29 -27.10 21.10 7.97
C TYR A 29 -28.38 21.06 8.79
N THR A 30 -29.50 21.40 8.16
CA THR A 30 -30.84 21.29 8.76
C THR A 30 -31.56 20.07 8.17
N PHE A 31 -32.02 19.17 9.03
CA PHE A 31 -32.77 18.01 8.57
C PHE A 31 -34.22 18.37 8.26
N PRO A 32 -34.85 17.67 7.29
CA PRO A 32 -36.28 17.76 7.06
C PRO A 32 -37.08 17.24 8.27
N ASN A 33 -38.37 17.62 8.35
CA ASN A 33 -39.33 17.18 9.36
C ASN A 33 -38.98 17.55 10.82
N ASN A 34 -38.28 18.66 11.04
CA ASN A 34 -37.88 19.15 12.37
C ASN A 34 -37.04 18.14 13.18
N LEU A 35 -36.36 17.21 12.51
CA LEU A 35 -35.39 16.34 13.17
C LEU A 35 -34.18 17.18 13.60
N ASN A 36 -33.88 17.17 14.89
CA ASN A 36 -32.78 17.93 15.46
C ASN A 36 -31.81 17.01 16.19
N PHE A 37 -30.51 17.18 15.90
CA PHE A 37 -29.43 16.48 16.57
C PHE A 37 -28.55 17.49 17.32
N ALA A 38 -28.26 17.21 18.59
CA ALA A 38 -27.49 18.09 19.46
C ALA A 38 -26.01 18.13 19.09
N ARG A 39 -25.50 17.09 18.46
CA ARG A 39 -24.09 16.95 18.09
C ARG A 39 -23.95 16.36 16.69
N CYS A 40 -22.86 16.71 16.03
CA CYS A 40 -22.47 16.08 14.78
C CYS A 40 -20.95 16.05 14.61
N SER A 41 -20.49 15.28 13.64
CA SER A 41 -19.10 15.24 13.22
C SER A 41 -18.98 14.87 11.75
N ASP A 42 -18.14 15.61 11.03
CA ASP A 42 -17.70 15.26 9.68
C ASP A 42 -16.62 14.18 9.76
N LEU A 43 -16.86 13.06 9.08
CA LEU A 43 -15.95 11.94 9.05
C LEU A 43 -14.82 12.22 8.03
N PRO A 44 -13.58 11.79 8.32
CA PRO A 44 -12.40 12.24 7.58
C PRO A 44 -12.33 11.74 6.12
N VAL A 45 -13.13 10.73 5.77
CA VAL A 45 -13.12 10.09 4.46
C VAL A 45 -14.54 9.70 4.03
N LEU A 46 -14.70 9.50 2.73
CA LEU A 46 -15.97 9.12 2.08
C LEU A 46 -17.07 10.17 2.22
N ASP A 47 -16.79 11.48 2.22
CA ASP A 47 -17.79 12.58 2.29
C ASP A 47 -19.00 12.28 3.20
N SER A 48 -18.71 11.79 4.41
CA SER A 48 -19.70 11.26 5.33
C SER A 48 -19.75 12.10 6.59
N SER A 49 -20.94 12.24 7.18
CA SER A 49 -21.13 12.95 8.44
C SER A 49 -22.06 12.14 9.35
N LEU A 50 -21.81 12.22 10.65
CA LEU A 50 -22.60 11.56 11.68
C LEU A 50 -23.25 12.61 12.58
N TYR A 51 -24.51 12.41 12.94
CA TYR A 51 -25.28 13.29 13.82
C TYR A 51 -25.93 12.44 14.90
N TRP A 52 -25.99 12.93 16.14
CA TRP A 52 -26.58 12.16 17.22
C TRP A 52 -27.15 12.99 18.37
N ASN A 53 -28.11 12.37 19.07
CA ASN A 53 -28.54 12.71 20.42
C ASN A 53 -28.21 11.52 21.32
N TYR A 54 -27.64 11.76 22.51
CA TYR A 54 -27.34 10.71 23.47
C TYR A 54 -28.05 10.97 24.80
N ASN A 55 -28.85 10.00 25.24
CA ASN A 55 -29.48 10.03 26.56
C ASN A 55 -28.71 9.12 27.53
N PRO A 56 -27.91 9.66 28.45
CA PRO A 56 -27.10 8.86 29.36
C PRO A 56 -27.91 8.07 30.40
N LYS A 57 -29.18 8.45 30.64
CA LYS A 57 -30.05 7.73 31.60
C LYS A 57 -30.58 6.41 31.04
N THR A 58 -30.87 6.40 29.74
CA THR A 58 -31.42 5.23 29.04
C THR A 58 -30.37 4.50 28.20
N SER A 59 -29.16 5.07 28.05
CA SER A 59 -28.13 4.59 27.13
C SER A 59 -28.59 4.50 25.66
N VAL A 60 -29.63 5.27 25.31
CA VAL A 60 -30.16 5.33 23.95
C VAL A 60 -29.45 6.44 23.17
N ILE A 61 -29.04 6.11 21.95
CA ILE A 61 -28.53 7.03 20.94
C ILE A 61 -29.53 7.13 19.78
N ASP A 62 -29.94 8.34 19.44
CA ASP A 62 -30.60 8.61 18.16
C ASP A 62 -29.52 9.07 17.20
N VAL A 63 -29.35 8.38 16.07
CA VAL A 63 -28.28 8.63 15.11
C VAL A 63 -28.83 8.91 13.72
N ALA A 64 -28.18 9.85 13.02
CA ALA A 64 -28.27 9.98 11.58
C ALA A 64 -26.88 9.88 10.95
N PHE A 65 -26.73 8.96 9.99
CA PHE A 65 -25.54 8.85 9.16
C PHE A 65 -25.86 9.36 7.76
N LYS A 66 -25.11 10.36 7.29
CA LYS A 66 -25.31 11.01 6.00
C LYS A 66 -24.08 10.83 5.12
N LYS A 67 -24.31 10.48 3.86
CA LYS A 67 -23.30 10.47 2.80
C LYS A 67 -23.78 11.36 1.66
N ILE A 68 -22.94 12.29 1.22
CA ILE A 68 -23.22 13.14 0.04
C ILE A 68 -22.55 12.57 -1.22
N ASN A 69 -22.88 13.10 -2.40
CA ASN A 69 -22.30 12.70 -3.69
C ASN A 69 -22.43 11.20 -3.99
N VAL A 70 -23.57 10.60 -3.64
CA VAL A 70 -23.81 9.17 -3.82
C VAL A 70 -24.25 8.87 -5.25
N LYS A 71 -23.67 7.82 -5.85
CA LYS A 71 -24.12 7.30 -7.14
C LYS A 71 -25.44 6.55 -7.00
N ASP A 72 -26.28 6.56 -8.04
CA ASP A 72 -27.63 5.96 -7.97
C ASP A 72 -27.63 4.47 -7.58
N SER A 73 -26.63 3.70 -8.02
CA SER A 73 -26.48 2.27 -7.71
C SER A 73 -25.42 2.02 -6.62
N SER A 74 -25.57 2.69 -5.49
CA SER A 74 -24.69 2.53 -4.34
C SER A 74 -25.45 2.15 -3.07
N TRP A 75 -24.75 1.48 -2.17
CA TRP A 75 -25.15 1.28 -0.78
C TRP A 75 -24.20 2.06 0.13
N ILE A 76 -24.73 2.47 1.28
CA ILE A 76 -23.98 3.11 2.35
C ILE A 76 -24.18 2.32 3.65
N ALA A 77 -23.20 2.36 4.54
CA ALA A 77 -23.28 1.68 5.83
C ALA A 77 -22.61 2.48 6.93
N TRP A 78 -23.19 2.41 8.11
CA TRP A 78 -22.54 2.79 9.36
C TRP A 78 -22.74 1.68 10.38
N ALA A 79 -21.69 1.36 11.14
CA ALA A 79 -21.72 0.21 12.03
C ALA A 79 -20.95 0.47 13.32
N ILE A 80 -21.41 -0.13 14.41
CA ILE A 80 -20.70 -0.18 15.68
C ILE A 80 -20.02 -1.55 15.83
N ASN A 81 -18.76 -1.55 16.24
CA ASN A 81 -18.06 -2.78 16.61
C ASN A 81 -17.79 -2.78 18.13
N PRO A 82 -18.48 -3.63 18.90
CA PRO A 82 -18.32 -3.66 20.35
C PRO A 82 -16.99 -4.30 20.80
N ASN A 83 -16.35 -5.10 19.95
CA ASN A 83 -15.26 -5.99 20.34
C ASN A 83 -13.91 -5.61 19.72
N SER A 84 -13.90 -4.87 18.61
CA SER A 84 -12.69 -4.53 17.87
C SER A 84 -12.80 -3.19 17.14
N ASN A 85 -11.71 -2.75 16.52
CA ASN A 85 -11.69 -1.51 15.72
C ASN A 85 -11.75 -1.79 14.20
N GLY A 86 -11.96 -3.06 13.82
CA GLY A 86 -11.98 -3.51 12.43
C GLY A 86 -13.40 -3.80 11.91
N MET A 87 -13.49 -4.29 10.68
CA MET A 87 -14.76 -4.65 10.02
C MET A 87 -15.42 -5.90 10.63
N ILE A 88 -14.62 -6.92 11.01
CA ILE A 88 -15.16 -8.16 11.57
C ILE A 88 -15.66 -7.90 13.00
N GLY A 89 -16.89 -8.33 13.28
CA GLY A 89 -17.60 -8.08 14.54
C GLY A 89 -18.48 -6.83 14.50
N SER A 90 -18.45 -6.06 13.41
CA SER A 90 -19.30 -4.87 13.26
C SER A 90 -20.77 -5.23 13.11
N GLN A 91 -21.62 -4.40 13.70
CA GLN A 91 -23.07 -4.47 13.66
C GLN A 91 -23.57 -3.26 12.86
N ALA A 92 -23.98 -3.51 11.63
CA ALA A 92 -24.14 -2.49 10.62
C ALA A 92 -25.60 -2.12 10.40
N LEU A 93 -25.84 -0.83 10.18
CA LEU A 93 -27.00 -0.29 9.50
C LEU A 93 -26.62 -0.11 8.03
N ILE A 94 -27.37 -0.75 7.15
CA ILE A 94 -27.15 -0.70 5.70
C ILE A 94 -28.29 0.08 5.07
N GLY A 95 -27.98 1.01 4.19
CA GLY A 95 -28.94 1.81 3.44
C GLY A 95 -28.65 1.76 1.95
N HIS A 96 -29.65 1.49 1.13
CA HIS A 96 -29.53 1.56 -0.34
C HIS A 96 -30.86 1.88 -1.00
N ARG A 97 -30.81 2.34 -2.25
CA ARG A 97 -32.02 2.51 -3.06
C ARG A 97 -32.40 1.19 -3.72
N ASN A 98 -33.70 0.93 -3.78
CA ASN A 98 -34.29 -0.12 -4.59
C ASN A 98 -34.52 0.40 -6.02
N PHE A 99 -34.74 -0.51 -6.97
CA PHE A 99 -35.02 -0.16 -8.37
C PHE A 99 -36.33 0.64 -8.54
N ASP A 100 -37.28 0.50 -7.62
CA ASP A 100 -38.52 1.28 -7.57
C ASP A 100 -38.34 2.71 -7.01
N GLY A 101 -37.11 3.07 -6.63
CA GLY A 101 -36.76 4.37 -6.07
C GLY A 101 -36.95 4.47 -4.55
N SER A 102 -37.56 3.48 -3.90
CA SER A 102 -37.69 3.44 -2.43
C SER A 102 -36.33 3.27 -1.75
N PHE A 103 -36.18 3.84 -0.56
CA PHE A 103 -34.96 3.71 0.23
C PHE A 103 -35.12 2.59 1.28
N LYS A 104 -34.29 1.55 1.18
CA LYS A 104 -34.31 0.44 2.13
C LYS A 104 -33.22 0.61 3.16
N VAL A 105 -33.57 0.44 4.43
CA VAL A 105 -32.62 0.39 5.55
C VAL A 105 -32.88 -0.84 6.40
N TYR A 106 -31.81 -1.53 6.77
CA TYR A 106 -31.87 -2.72 7.60
C TYR A 106 -30.56 -2.97 8.36
N THR A 107 -30.59 -3.90 9.31
CA THR A 107 -29.42 -4.30 10.08
C THR A 107 -28.71 -5.50 9.45
N SER A 108 -27.38 -5.57 9.61
CA SER A 108 -26.58 -6.71 9.17
C SER A 108 -25.42 -6.96 10.12
N GLN A 109 -25.18 -8.23 10.46
CA GLN A 109 -24.05 -8.64 11.28
C GLN A 109 -22.85 -9.01 10.40
N ILE A 110 -21.68 -8.41 10.67
CA ILE A 110 -20.47 -8.62 9.87
C ILE A 110 -19.53 -9.59 10.59
N THR A 111 -19.56 -10.86 10.20
CA THR A 111 -18.74 -11.91 10.82
C THR A 111 -17.54 -12.33 9.97
N SER A 112 -17.48 -11.95 8.70
CA SER A 112 -16.39 -12.29 7.77
C SER A 112 -16.15 -11.20 6.71
N TYR A 113 -14.99 -11.26 6.06
CA TYR A 113 -14.67 -10.39 4.91
C TYR A 113 -15.44 -10.76 3.64
N GLN A 114 -16.03 -11.96 3.58
CA GLN A 114 -16.87 -12.46 2.47
C GLN A 114 -18.36 -12.17 2.70
N THR A 115 -18.68 -11.21 3.57
CA THR A 115 -20.07 -10.82 3.85
C THR A 115 -20.79 -10.39 2.57
N MET A 116 -22.05 -10.78 2.46
CA MET A 116 -22.98 -10.30 1.43
C MET A 116 -23.94 -9.24 1.98
N LEU A 117 -23.64 -8.68 3.16
CA LEU A 117 -24.46 -7.69 3.86
C LEU A 117 -25.92 -8.16 4.00
N GLN A 118 -26.12 -9.44 4.33
CA GLN A 118 -27.45 -10.02 4.46
C GLN A 118 -28.21 -9.36 5.61
N GLU A 119 -29.49 -9.11 5.38
CA GLU A 119 -30.42 -8.62 6.39
C GLU A 119 -30.53 -9.63 7.53
N GLY A 120 -30.36 -9.14 8.76
CA GLY A 120 -30.40 -9.97 9.95
C GLY A 120 -30.29 -9.17 11.23
N ASN A 121 -30.66 -9.81 12.33
CA ASN A 121 -30.62 -9.18 13.64
C ASN A 121 -29.16 -8.97 14.09
N ILE A 122 -28.95 -7.88 14.82
CA ILE A 122 -27.68 -7.55 15.48
C ILE A 122 -27.89 -7.58 17.00
N SER A 123 -26.79 -7.71 17.76
CA SER A 123 -26.85 -7.81 19.22
C SER A 123 -27.21 -6.51 19.95
N LEU A 124 -26.92 -5.35 19.34
CA LEU A 124 -27.36 -4.05 19.84
C LEU A 124 -28.85 -3.88 19.51
N PRO A 125 -29.71 -3.60 20.50
CA PRO A 125 -31.11 -3.27 20.22
C PRO A 125 -31.19 -2.02 19.34
N VAL A 126 -31.96 -2.12 18.25
CA VAL A 126 -32.19 -1.02 17.31
C VAL A 126 -33.68 -0.81 17.10
N TYR A 127 -34.10 0.44 17.10
CA TYR A 127 -35.47 0.90 16.94
C TYR A 127 -35.51 2.02 15.89
N ASN A 128 -36.72 2.34 15.41
CA ASN A 128 -36.99 3.49 14.54
C ASN A 128 -36.08 3.58 13.30
N ILE A 129 -35.72 2.44 12.72
CA ILE A 129 -34.87 2.37 11.54
C ILE A 129 -35.63 2.99 10.36
N SER A 130 -35.03 3.98 9.74
CA SER A 130 -35.54 4.59 8.53
C SER A 130 -34.40 5.19 7.71
N GLY A 131 -34.69 5.64 6.51
CA GLY A 131 -33.72 6.32 5.69
C GLY A 131 -34.37 7.08 4.56
N MET A 132 -33.59 7.94 3.92
CA MET A 132 -34.06 8.70 2.78
C MET A 132 -32.91 9.00 1.81
N TYR A 133 -33.29 9.28 0.58
CA TYR A 133 -32.41 9.82 -0.44
C TYR A 133 -32.93 11.21 -0.85
N LEU A 134 -32.09 12.22 -0.72
CA LEU A 134 -32.44 13.61 -1.02
C LEU A 134 -31.20 14.32 -1.59
N ASP A 135 -31.36 15.00 -2.73
CA ASP A 135 -30.32 15.83 -3.36
C ASP A 135 -28.94 15.14 -3.49
N GLY A 136 -28.91 13.93 -4.05
CA GLY A 136 -27.66 13.18 -4.20
C GLY A 136 -27.06 12.63 -2.90
N SER A 137 -27.79 12.74 -1.78
CA SER A 137 -27.35 12.31 -0.46
C SER A 137 -28.20 11.14 0.03
N MET A 138 -27.55 10.11 0.59
CA MET A 138 -28.21 9.02 1.31
C MET A 138 -28.10 9.26 2.81
N MET A 139 -29.20 9.03 3.54
CA MET A 139 -29.25 9.17 4.99
C MET A 139 -29.89 7.93 5.63
N ILE A 140 -29.26 7.45 6.69
CA ILE A 140 -29.74 6.37 7.56
C ILE A 140 -30.07 6.98 8.92
N PHE A 141 -31.24 6.67 9.46
CA PHE A 141 -31.69 7.05 10.80
C PHE A 141 -31.99 5.81 11.63
N ALA A 142 -31.61 5.82 12.90
CA ALA A 142 -31.95 4.77 13.84
C ALA A 142 -31.82 5.24 15.29
N SER A 143 -32.51 4.57 16.20
CA SER A 143 -32.27 4.65 17.64
C SER A 143 -31.59 3.35 18.10
N LEU A 144 -30.44 3.40 18.76
CA LEU A 144 -29.75 2.21 19.28
C LEU A 144 -29.59 2.29 20.79
N GLU A 145 -29.64 1.14 21.46
CA GLU A 145 -29.36 1.04 22.89
C GLU A 145 -27.95 0.50 23.10
N LEU A 146 -27.09 1.30 23.75
CA LEU A 146 -25.74 0.89 24.11
C LEU A 146 -25.75 0.10 25.43
N PRO A 147 -24.76 -0.78 25.66
CA PRO A 147 -24.56 -1.38 26.98
C PRO A 147 -24.46 -0.30 28.07
N LYS A 148 -25.01 -0.58 29.26
CA LYS A 148 -25.00 0.36 30.38
C LYS A 148 -23.58 0.86 30.68
N ASN A 149 -23.46 2.15 30.94
CA ASN A 149 -22.19 2.84 31.23
C ASN A 149 -21.17 2.84 30.07
N VAL A 150 -21.58 2.52 28.84
CA VAL A 150 -20.73 2.63 27.64
C VAL A 150 -21.18 3.83 26.81
N SER A 151 -20.31 4.85 26.69
CA SER A 151 -20.49 5.97 25.76
C SER A 151 -19.45 5.97 24.62
N LEU A 152 -18.33 5.25 24.82
CA LEU A 152 -17.24 5.12 23.88
C LEU A 152 -17.44 3.87 23.02
N VAL A 153 -17.55 4.06 21.70
CA VAL A 153 -17.74 2.96 20.74
C VAL A 153 -16.71 3.02 19.62
N ASN A 154 -16.33 1.86 19.10
CA ASN A 154 -15.67 1.80 17.81
C ASN A 154 -16.72 1.78 16.72
N HIS A 155 -16.52 2.58 15.69
CA HIS A 155 -17.40 2.61 14.54
C HIS A 155 -16.65 2.44 13.23
N VAL A 156 -17.35 1.98 12.20
CA VAL A 156 -16.87 1.91 10.82
C VAL A 156 -17.97 2.44 9.90
N TRP A 157 -17.58 3.07 8.79
CA TRP A 157 -18.53 3.50 7.77
C TRP A 157 -18.02 3.10 6.39
N GLN A 158 -18.93 2.79 5.47
CA GLN A 158 -18.58 2.30 4.15
C GLN A 158 -19.56 2.75 3.09
N GLU A 159 -19.08 2.71 1.85
CA GLU A 159 -19.89 2.76 0.65
C GLU A 159 -19.47 1.65 -0.32
N GLY A 160 -20.39 1.19 -1.15
CA GLY A 160 -20.10 0.25 -2.23
C GLY A 160 -21.17 0.28 -3.31
N SER A 161 -20.99 -0.53 -4.35
CA SER A 161 -21.94 -0.59 -5.47
C SER A 161 -23.03 -1.65 -5.25
N VAL A 162 -24.21 -1.38 -5.80
CA VAL A 162 -25.31 -2.33 -5.95
C VAL A 162 -25.28 -2.84 -7.40
N SER A 163 -25.28 -4.16 -7.56
CA SER A 163 -25.29 -4.84 -8.85
C SER A 163 -26.68 -4.75 -9.51
N SER A 164 -26.75 -4.99 -10.82
CA SER A 164 -28.01 -4.98 -11.58
C SER A 164 -29.00 -6.05 -11.13
N ASP A 165 -28.53 -7.11 -10.47
CA ASP A 165 -29.36 -8.14 -9.83
C ASP A 165 -29.80 -7.75 -8.40
N GLY A 166 -29.55 -6.51 -7.97
CA GLY A 166 -29.91 -5.99 -6.65
C GLY A 166 -28.96 -6.40 -5.53
N ARG A 167 -27.87 -7.11 -5.82
CA ARG A 167 -26.92 -7.57 -4.80
C ARG A 167 -25.90 -6.49 -4.44
N LEU A 168 -25.68 -6.28 -3.14
CA LEU A 168 -24.64 -5.38 -2.64
C LEU A 168 -23.26 -6.00 -2.86
N ARG A 169 -22.34 -5.24 -3.45
CA ARG A 169 -20.97 -5.66 -3.74
C ARG A 169 -20.03 -5.21 -2.65
N SER A 170 -18.89 -5.89 -2.54
CA SER A 170 -17.79 -5.47 -1.66
C SER A 170 -17.38 -4.03 -1.94
N HIS A 171 -17.18 -3.25 -0.89
CA HIS A 171 -16.55 -1.93 -1.00
C HIS A 171 -15.10 -2.04 -1.49
N ALA A 172 -14.48 -0.92 -1.88
CA ALA A 172 -13.08 -0.93 -2.30
C ALA A 172 -12.16 -1.37 -1.14
N LEU A 173 -11.12 -2.16 -1.46
CA LEU A 173 -10.18 -2.69 -0.47
C LEU A 173 -8.93 -1.80 -0.31
N THR A 174 -9.01 -0.55 -0.74
CA THR A 174 -7.92 0.44 -0.74
C THR A 174 -8.45 1.85 -0.53
N GLY A 175 -7.58 2.83 -0.28
CA GLY A 175 -7.93 4.24 -0.23
C GLY A 175 -8.82 4.62 0.97
N ALA A 176 -9.85 5.43 0.73
CA ALA A 176 -10.76 5.96 1.75
C ALA A 176 -11.49 4.85 2.53
N ASN A 177 -11.90 3.76 1.86
CA ASN A 177 -12.61 2.65 2.51
C ASN A 177 -11.77 1.88 3.54
N VAL A 178 -10.44 1.87 3.43
CA VAL A 178 -9.59 1.23 4.46
C VAL A 178 -9.22 2.20 5.60
N GLN A 179 -9.63 3.46 5.48
CA GLN A 179 -9.43 4.53 6.46
C GLN A 179 -10.73 4.88 7.21
N SER A 180 -11.87 4.31 6.81
CA SER A 180 -13.19 4.67 7.30
C SER A 180 -13.60 3.94 8.58
N PHE A 181 -12.82 4.17 9.63
CA PHE A 181 -13.07 3.68 10.98
C PHE A 181 -12.60 4.69 12.03
N GLY A 182 -13.12 4.58 13.25
CA GLY A 182 -12.79 5.50 14.33
C GLY A 182 -13.35 5.04 15.68
N THR A 183 -13.03 5.82 16.72
CA THR A 183 -13.66 5.67 18.03
C THR A 183 -14.39 6.97 18.36
N LEU A 184 -15.65 6.85 18.77
CA LEU A 184 -16.54 7.97 19.07
C LEU A 184 -17.01 7.85 20.51
N ASP A 185 -16.90 8.95 21.26
CA ASP A 185 -17.57 9.08 22.56
C ASP A 185 -18.86 9.90 22.39
N PHE A 186 -20.00 9.24 22.52
CA PHE A 186 -21.31 9.88 22.37
C PHE A 186 -21.60 10.93 23.46
N GLN A 187 -20.94 10.83 24.63
CA GLN A 187 -21.16 11.75 25.75
C GLN A 187 -20.35 13.03 25.60
N SER A 188 -19.03 12.93 25.43
CA SER A 188 -18.19 14.12 25.22
C SER A 188 -18.31 14.70 23.82
N GLY A 189 -18.81 13.90 22.86
CA GLY A 189 -18.89 14.19 21.44
C GLY A 189 -17.54 14.38 20.76
N ASN A 190 -16.46 14.04 21.47
CA ASN A 190 -15.14 13.99 20.90
C ASN A 190 -15.04 12.70 20.09
N ILE A 191 -14.69 12.81 18.82
CA ILE A 191 -14.07 11.69 18.13
C ILE A 191 -12.69 11.53 18.75
N ILE A 192 -12.57 10.57 19.67
CA ILE A 192 -11.27 10.12 20.13
C ILE A 192 -10.68 9.37 18.95
N SER A 193 -10.02 10.13 18.09
CA SER A 193 -9.04 9.59 17.16
C SER A 193 -7.92 9.04 18.02
N HIS A 194 -8.12 7.87 18.63
CA HIS A 194 -7.02 7.11 19.18
C HIS A 194 -6.00 7.04 18.05
N SER A 195 -4.76 7.42 18.35
CA SER A 195 -3.59 7.40 17.47
C SER A 195 -3.23 5.96 17.00
N PHE A 196 -4.22 5.10 16.78
CA PHE A 196 -4.16 3.96 15.88
C PHE A 196 -4.09 4.39 14.42
N GLY A 197 -4.50 5.61 14.08
CA GLY A 197 -4.00 6.30 12.89
C GLY A 197 -2.47 6.26 12.88
N GLY A 198 -1.82 6.63 13.99
CA GLY A 198 -0.37 6.50 14.17
C GLY A 198 0.17 5.07 14.06
N LYS A 199 -0.45 4.05 14.69
CA LYS A 199 0.05 2.65 14.68
C LYS A 199 -0.23 1.91 13.36
N LEU A 200 -1.41 2.06 12.76
CA LEU A 200 -1.73 1.52 11.43
C LEU A 200 -0.97 2.28 10.35
N MET A 201 -0.92 3.61 10.40
CA MET A 201 -0.06 4.40 9.52
C MET A 201 1.41 4.07 9.77
N SER A 202 1.84 3.74 10.98
CA SER A 202 3.18 3.23 11.27
C SER A 202 3.42 1.87 10.61
N LYS A 203 2.45 0.93 10.66
CA LYS A 203 2.54 -0.34 9.92
C LYS A 203 2.57 -0.13 8.40
N ILE A 204 1.76 0.77 7.86
CA ILE A 204 1.75 1.12 6.42
C ILE A 204 3.06 1.80 6.04
N LYS A 205 3.52 2.79 6.81
CA LYS A 205 4.83 3.45 6.63
C LYS A 205 5.96 2.44 6.69
N LEU A 206 5.93 1.50 7.63
CA LEU A 206 6.96 0.47 7.76
C LEU A 206 6.96 -0.48 6.55
N ARG A 207 5.80 -0.85 6.03
CA ARG A 207 5.66 -1.61 4.78
C ARG A 207 6.21 -0.84 3.57
N ILE A 208 5.93 0.46 3.49
CA ILE A 208 6.46 1.34 2.43
C ILE A 208 7.98 1.49 2.55
N VAL A 209 8.51 1.72 3.75
CA VAL A 209 9.95 1.79 4.03
C VAL A 209 10.62 0.47 3.64
N HIS A 210 10.09 -0.67 4.09
CA HIS A 210 10.56 -1.99 3.67
C HIS A 210 10.61 -2.11 2.15
N ALA A 211 9.54 -1.74 1.46
CA ALA A 211 9.47 -1.82 -0.01
C ALA A 211 10.50 -0.92 -0.70
N ILE A 212 10.60 0.36 -0.31
CA ILE A 212 11.53 1.33 -0.90
C ILE A 212 12.97 0.86 -0.74
N PHE A 213 13.37 0.50 0.48
CA PHE A 213 14.75 0.06 0.75
C PHE A 213 15.09 -1.19 -0.08
N ASN A 214 14.19 -2.17 -0.16
CA ASN A 214 14.46 -3.43 -0.88
C ASN A 214 14.40 -3.28 -2.42
N VAL A 215 13.55 -2.41 -2.96
CA VAL A 215 13.51 -2.10 -4.41
C VAL A 215 14.78 -1.38 -4.85
N ILE A 216 15.23 -0.37 -4.08
CA ILE A 216 16.45 0.39 -4.38
C ILE A 216 17.68 -0.50 -4.23
N SER A 217 17.80 -1.25 -3.14
CA SER A 217 18.96 -2.10 -2.86
C SER A 217 18.98 -3.38 -3.72
N TRP A 218 18.22 -4.39 -3.31
CA TRP A 218 18.20 -5.72 -3.92
C TRP A 218 17.65 -5.68 -5.34
N GLY A 219 16.61 -4.87 -5.55
CA GLY A 219 15.91 -4.81 -6.83
C GLY A 219 16.63 -4.03 -7.93
N THR A 220 17.56 -3.11 -7.58
CA THR A 220 18.12 -2.15 -8.56
C THR A 220 19.64 -1.99 -8.45
N LEU A 221 20.17 -1.63 -7.27
CA LEU A 221 21.62 -1.44 -7.09
C LEU A 221 22.42 -2.73 -7.29
N MET A 222 21.92 -3.88 -6.83
CA MET A 222 22.59 -5.18 -7.03
C MET A 222 22.82 -5.49 -8.54
N PRO A 223 21.80 -5.44 -9.43
CA PRO A 223 21.99 -5.53 -10.88
C PRO A 223 22.97 -4.50 -11.45
N ILE A 224 22.86 -3.23 -11.05
CA ILE A 224 23.77 -2.16 -11.52
C ILE A 224 25.22 -2.50 -11.19
N GLY A 225 25.50 -2.96 -9.96
CA GLY A 225 26.83 -3.39 -9.54
C GLY A 225 27.38 -4.53 -10.38
N VAL A 226 26.55 -5.48 -10.82
CA VAL A 226 26.96 -6.59 -11.70
C VAL A 226 27.20 -6.11 -13.13
N ILE A 227 26.34 -5.25 -13.69
CA ILE A 227 26.53 -4.64 -15.01
C ILE A 227 27.86 -3.86 -15.03
N MET A 228 28.12 -3.02 -14.02
CA MET A 228 29.39 -2.30 -13.89
C MET A 228 30.59 -3.26 -13.85
N ALA A 229 30.54 -4.31 -13.04
CA ALA A 229 31.64 -5.28 -12.97
C ALA A 229 31.90 -6.00 -14.28
N ARG A 230 30.84 -6.37 -15.01
CA ARG A 230 30.97 -7.07 -16.29
C ARG A 230 31.59 -6.18 -17.36
N HIS A 231 31.04 -4.97 -17.56
CA HIS A 231 31.41 -4.14 -18.69
C HIS A 231 32.63 -3.24 -18.40
N LEU A 232 32.77 -2.70 -17.18
CA LEU A 232 33.90 -1.84 -16.84
C LEU A 232 35.21 -2.61 -16.64
N LYS A 233 35.15 -3.90 -16.29
CA LYS A 233 36.33 -4.76 -16.16
C LYS A 233 37.17 -4.83 -17.44
N ARG A 234 36.54 -4.64 -18.60
CA ARG A 234 37.25 -4.57 -19.88
C ARG A 234 38.24 -3.41 -19.97
N PHE A 235 37.99 -2.34 -19.22
CA PHE A 235 38.86 -1.17 -19.14
C PHE A 235 39.86 -1.25 -17.99
N GLU A 236 40.12 -2.44 -17.42
CA GLU A 236 41.11 -2.63 -16.35
C GLU A 236 42.53 -2.21 -16.77
N GLY A 237 42.87 -2.30 -18.07
CA GLY A 237 44.14 -1.77 -18.58
C GLY A 237 44.23 -0.24 -18.41
N PRO A 238 43.37 0.56 -19.07
CA PRO A 238 43.41 2.02 -18.98
C PRO A 238 43.08 2.62 -17.62
N THR A 239 42.18 1.98 -16.85
CA THR A 239 41.60 2.56 -15.63
C THR A 239 41.98 1.81 -14.35
N GLY A 240 42.85 0.80 -14.46
CA GLY A 240 43.27 -0.03 -13.33
C GLY A 240 42.09 -0.73 -12.64
N SER A 241 42.13 -0.81 -11.31
CA SER A 241 41.12 -1.54 -10.51
C SER A 241 39.79 -0.78 -10.29
N THR A 242 39.54 0.30 -11.03
CA THR A 242 38.36 1.17 -10.84
C THR A 242 37.05 0.42 -10.91
N TRP A 243 36.89 -0.50 -11.89
CA TRP A 243 35.69 -1.35 -11.99
C TRP A 243 35.42 -2.16 -10.71
N PHE A 244 36.48 -2.63 -10.07
CA PHE A 244 36.39 -3.47 -8.88
C PHE A 244 35.98 -2.62 -7.66
N GLN A 245 36.48 -1.38 -7.59
CA GLN A 245 36.08 -0.42 -6.55
C GLN A 245 34.63 0.01 -6.70
N LEU A 246 34.19 0.32 -7.92
CA LEU A 246 32.79 0.69 -8.21
C LEU A 246 31.83 -0.46 -7.92
N HIS A 247 32.17 -1.67 -8.35
CA HIS A 247 31.40 -2.87 -8.01
C HIS A 247 31.31 -3.03 -6.48
N ARG A 248 32.44 -3.02 -5.78
CA ARG A 248 32.48 -3.17 -4.33
C ARG A 248 31.67 -2.09 -3.62
N ALA A 249 31.82 -0.82 -3.99
CA ALA A 249 31.07 0.28 -3.39
C ALA A 249 29.56 0.11 -3.60
N CYS A 250 29.14 -0.20 -4.83
CA CYS A 250 27.73 -0.41 -5.17
C CYS A 250 27.12 -1.58 -4.39
N GLN A 251 27.81 -2.73 -4.33
CA GLN A 251 27.35 -3.90 -3.58
C GLN A 251 27.32 -3.64 -2.07
N SER A 252 28.29 -2.90 -1.52
CA SER A 252 28.28 -2.51 -0.11
C SER A 252 27.09 -1.61 0.23
N ILE A 253 26.80 -0.60 -0.60
CA ILE A 253 25.64 0.28 -0.39
C ILE A 253 24.33 -0.52 -0.49
N ALA A 254 24.24 -1.40 -1.49
CA ALA A 254 23.09 -2.28 -1.65
C ALA A 254 22.88 -3.16 -0.41
N LEU A 255 23.93 -3.80 0.11
CA LEU A 255 23.84 -4.63 1.30
C LEU A 255 23.42 -3.82 2.55
N LEU A 256 23.96 -2.61 2.74
CA LEU A 256 23.61 -1.76 3.87
C LEU A 256 22.11 -1.38 3.85
N LEU A 257 21.64 -0.82 2.74
CA LEU A 257 20.22 -0.47 2.58
C LEU A 257 19.32 -1.71 2.63
N GLY A 258 19.76 -2.80 2.01
CA GLY A 258 19.05 -4.06 1.97
C GLY A 258 18.92 -4.73 3.34
N THR A 259 19.90 -4.53 4.23
CA THR A 259 19.84 -5.00 5.62
C THR A 259 18.81 -4.23 6.44
N VAL A 260 18.72 -2.91 6.25
CA VAL A 260 17.64 -2.09 6.87
C VAL A 260 16.27 -2.55 6.38
N GLY A 261 16.12 -2.72 5.05
CA GLY A 261 14.92 -3.29 4.45
C GLY A 261 14.58 -4.68 5.00
N PHE A 262 15.55 -5.57 5.14
CA PHE A 262 15.36 -6.91 5.68
C PHE A 262 14.95 -6.90 7.16
N ALA A 263 15.60 -6.08 7.99
CA ALA A 263 15.31 -5.95 9.42
C ALA A 263 13.87 -5.49 9.67
N THR A 264 13.37 -4.51 8.89
CA THR A 264 11.97 -4.10 8.95
C THR A 264 11.02 -5.24 8.55
N GLY A 265 11.42 -6.08 7.58
CA GLY A 265 10.68 -7.28 7.18
C GLY A 265 10.59 -8.35 8.28
N LEU A 266 11.71 -8.63 8.95
CA LEU A 266 11.74 -9.55 10.09
C LEU A 266 10.90 -9.03 11.27
N TYR A 267 11.02 -7.74 11.59
CA TYR A 267 10.23 -7.11 12.63
C TYR A 267 8.73 -7.28 12.33
N MET A 268 8.28 -6.95 11.11
CA MET A 268 6.89 -7.16 10.69
C MET A 268 6.48 -8.62 10.70
N GLY A 269 7.40 -9.54 10.37
CA GLY A 269 7.18 -10.98 10.35
C GLY A 269 7.08 -11.65 11.71
N ASN A 270 7.32 -10.91 12.81
CA ASN A 270 7.14 -11.35 14.19
C ASN A 270 5.91 -10.72 14.88
N GLN A 271 5.17 -9.87 14.16
CA GLN A 271 3.93 -9.26 14.65
C GLN A 271 2.72 -10.10 14.23
N PRO A 272 1.64 -10.18 15.03
CA PRO A 272 0.43 -10.91 14.63
C PRO A 272 -0.18 -10.34 13.35
N GLY A 273 -0.52 -11.21 12.39
CA GLY A 273 -1.16 -10.86 11.13
C GLY A 273 -1.08 -11.95 10.06
N ILE A 274 -1.58 -11.65 8.86
CA ILE A 274 -1.41 -12.53 7.69
C ILE A 274 0.03 -12.43 7.21
N HIS A 275 0.75 -13.56 7.26
CA HIS A 275 2.12 -13.66 6.81
C HIS A 275 2.21 -14.36 5.46
N ASN A 276 3.08 -13.88 4.58
CA ASN A 276 3.39 -14.55 3.32
C ASN A 276 4.65 -15.40 3.48
N THR A 277 4.46 -16.69 3.74
CA THR A 277 5.58 -17.63 3.95
C THR A 277 6.57 -17.66 2.77
N PRO A 278 6.14 -17.73 1.49
CA PRO A 278 7.06 -17.72 0.36
C PRO A 278 7.96 -16.47 0.30
N HIS A 279 7.39 -15.27 0.42
CA HIS A 279 8.16 -14.02 0.39
C HIS A 279 9.16 -13.94 1.55
N LYS A 280 8.76 -14.38 2.74
CA LYS A 280 9.65 -14.44 3.92
C LYS A 280 10.80 -15.42 3.71
N CYS A 281 10.50 -16.65 3.27
CA CYS A 281 11.53 -17.67 3.04
C CYS A 281 12.53 -17.23 1.98
N VAL A 282 12.06 -16.74 0.83
CA VAL A 282 12.96 -16.24 -0.23
C VAL A 282 13.75 -15.01 0.26
N GLY A 283 13.11 -14.11 1.01
CA GLY A 283 13.76 -12.98 1.67
C GLY A 283 14.90 -13.37 2.61
N ILE A 284 14.73 -14.46 3.38
CA ILE A 284 15.79 -14.98 4.27
C ILE A 284 16.88 -15.65 3.42
N THR A 285 16.51 -16.49 2.46
CA THR A 285 17.48 -17.17 1.57
C THR A 285 18.36 -16.18 0.82
N LEU A 286 17.79 -15.12 0.23
CA LEU A 286 18.57 -14.12 -0.51
C LEU A 286 19.54 -13.37 0.42
N MET A 287 19.12 -13.04 1.65
CA MET A 287 19.99 -12.40 2.63
C MET A 287 21.15 -13.33 3.04
N THR A 288 20.86 -14.60 3.30
CA THR A 288 21.90 -15.60 3.62
C THR A 288 22.90 -15.75 2.49
N LEU A 289 22.44 -15.86 1.23
CA LEU A 289 23.31 -15.96 0.07
C LEU A 289 24.17 -14.69 -0.09
N ALA A 290 23.61 -13.50 0.11
CA ALA A 290 24.36 -12.24 0.03
C ALA A 290 25.46 -12.13 1.11
N LEU A 291 25.16 -12.53 2.35
CA LEU A 291 26.16 -12.53 3.43
C LEU A 291 27.27 -13.54 3.18
N VAL A 292 26.92 -14.74 2.72
CA VAL A 292 27.89 -15.77 2.33
C VAL A 292 28.77 -15.26 1.18
N GLN A 293 28.17 -14.63 0.17
CA GLN A 293 28.87 -14.03 -0.97
C GLN A 293 29.91 -13.00 -0.51
N VAL A 294 29.55 -12.08 0.39
CA VAL A 294 30.45 -11.06 0.93
C VAL A 294 31.55 -11.67 1.81
N PHE A 295 31.19 -12.60 2.70
CA PHE A 295 32.14 -13.31 3.55
C PHE A 295 33.23 -14.01 2.73
N VAL A 296 32.82 -14.81 1.73
CA VAL A 296 33.74 -15.52 0.84
C VAL A 296 34.56 -14.55 -0.02
N ALA A 297 33.98 -13.41 -0.40
CA ALA A 297 34.68 -12.41 -1.20
C ALA A 297 35.72 -11.58 -0.42
N ILE A 298 35.54 -11.40 0.89
CA ILE A 298 36.47 -10.65 1.73
C ILE A 298 37.54 -11.57 2.32
N LEU A 299 37.15 -12.71 2.90
CA LEU A 299 38.06 -13.56 3.68
C LEU A 299 38.71 -14.67 2.87
N LEU A 300 38.02 -15.21 1.88
CA LEU A 300 38.43 -16.43 1.17
C LEU A 300 38.83 -16.18 -0.28
N ARG A 301 39.03 -14.92 -0.68
CA ARG A 301 39.38 -14.55 -2.05
C ARG A 301 40.85 -14.90 -2.37
N PRO A 302 41.12 -15.86 -3.28
CA PRO A 302 42.49 -16.23 -3.63
C PRO A 302 43.17 -15.15 -4.49
N LYS A 303 44.51 -15.10 -4.47
CA LYS A 303 45.34 -14.31 -5.39
C LYS A 303 45.05 -14.66 -6.86
N LYS A 304 45.31 -13.72 -7.78
CA LYS A 304 44.89 -13.83 -9.20
C LYS A 304 45.47 -15.07 -9.91
N ASP A 305 46.66 -15.50 -9.49
CA ASP A 305 47.47 -16.60 -10.01
C ASP A 305 47.22 -17.96 -9.31
N HIS A 306 46.40 -18.00 -8.25
CA HIS A 306 46.19 -19.21 -7.46
C HIS A 306 45.22 -20.20 -8.12
N LYS A 307 45.50 -21.52 -8.06
CA LYS A 307 44.66 -22.58 -8.66
C LYS A 307 43.18 -22.55 -8.25
N TYR A 308 42.88 -22.20 -7.00
CA TYR A 308 41.50 -22.10 -6.49
C TYR A 308 40.74 -20.83 -6.95
N ARG A 309 41.42 -19.89 -7.63
CA ARG A 309 40.80 -18.67 -8.15
C ARG A 309 39.65 -18.98 -9.11
N ILE A 310 39.75 -20.06 -9.89
CA ILE A 310 38.72 -20.47 -10.84
C ILE A 310 37.43 -20.91 -10.13
N TRP A 311 37.54 -21.74 -9.09
CA TRP A 311 36.40 -22.20 -8.29
C TRP A 311 35.75 -21.05 -7.52
N TRP A 312 36.56 -20.15 -6.96
CA TRP A 312 36.06 -18.93 -6.34
C TRP A 312 35.28 -18.06 -7.33
N ASN A 313 35.76 -17.90 -8.57
CA ASN A 313 35.05 -17.14 -9.61
C ASN A 313 33.70 -17.81 -9.96
N ILE A 314 33.69 -19.13 -10.17
CA ILE A 314 32.46 -19.89 -10.48
C ILE A 314 31.43 -19.71 -9.37
N PHE A 315 31.85 -19.94 -8.12
CA PHE A 315 31.02 -19.74 -6.94
C PHE A 315 30.47 -18.30 -6.89
N HIS A 316 31.35 -17.31 -7.03
CA HIS A 316 30.97 -15.90 -6.94
C HIS A 316 29.97 -15.50 -8.05
N PHE A 317 30.14 -16.00 -9.27
CA PHE A 317 29.17 -15.77 -10.33
C PHE A 317 27.83 -16.45 -10.04
N LEU A 318 27.82 -17.76 -9.75
CA LEU A 318 26.59 -18.53 -9.55
C LEU A 318 25.76 -17.98 -8.39
N VAL A 319 26.37 -17.77 -7.23
CA VAL A 319 25.67 -17.22 -6.06
C VAL A 319 25.19 -15.79 -6.32
N GLY A 320 26.00 -14.97 -7.01
CA GLY A 320 25.65 -13.60 -7.34
C GLY A 320 24.41 -13.49 -8.23
N TYR A 321 24.38 -14.22 -9.35
CA TYR A 321 23.23 -14.21 -10.25
C TYR A 321 21.99 -14.84 -9.61
N THR A 322 22.15 -15.92 -8.84
CA THR A 322 21.04 -16.54 -8.11
C THR A 322 20.40 -15.55 -7.14
N THR A 323 21.22 -14.80 -6.40
CA THR A 323 20.75 -13.77 -5.45
C THR A 323 19.95 -12.68 -6.17
N ILE A 324 20.39 -12.24 -7.35
CA ILE A 324 19.67 -11.22 -8.15
C ILE A 324 18.31 -11.75 -8.64
N ILE A 325 18.27 -12.98 -9.16
CA ILE A 325 17.02 -13.58 -9.64
C ILE A 325 16.00 -13.69 -8.50
N LEU A 326 16.44 -14.19 -7.35
CA LEU A 326 15.60 -14.28 -6.15
C LEU A 326 15.15 -12.90 -5.68
N ALA A 327 16.02 -11.88 -5.71
CA ALA A 327 15.68 -10.51 -5.35
C ALA A 327 14.57 -9.94 -6.25
N ILE A 328 14.72 -10.03 -7.58
CA ILE A 328 13.72 -9.51 -8.53
C ILE A 328 12.37 -10.20 -8.31
N TRP A 329 12.36 -11.54 -8.22
CA TRP A 329 11.13 -12.29 -7.93
C TRP A 329 10.51 -11.86 -6.60
N ASN A 330 11.32 -11.69 -5.56
CA ASN A 330 10.83 -11.35 -4.23
C ASN A 330 10.28 -9.92 -4.16
N VAL A 331 10.81 -8.99 -4.97
CA VAL A 331 10.26 -7.62 -5.13
C VAL A 331 8.87 -7.67 -5.78
N PHE A 332 8.70 -8.41 -6.88
CA PHE A 332 7.38 -8.60 -7.49
C PHE A 332 6.39 -9.24 -6.53
N LYS A 333 6.82 -10.26 -5.78
CA LYS A 333 6.00 -10.88 -4.74
C LYS A 333 5.64 -9.90 -3.61
N GLY A 334 6.56 -9.00 -3.26
CA GLY A 334 6.31 -7.92 -2.32
C GLY A 334 5.20 -6.97 -2.80
N PHE A 335 5.19 -6.62 -4.08
CA PHE A 335 4.11 -5.81 -4.66
C PHE A 335 2.75 -6.52 -4.65
N ASP A 336 2.70 -7.84 -4.88
CA ASP A 336 1.47 -8.63 -4.72
C ASP A 336 0.90 -8.48 -3.30
N ILE A 337 1.76 -8.56 -2.30
CA ILE A 337 1.38 -8.50 -0.88
C ILE A 337 0.86 -7.11 -0.49
N LEU A 338 1.38 -6.04 -1.09
CA LEU A 338 0.98 -4.66 -0.81
C LEU A 338 -0.36 -4.24 -1.45
N GLY A 339 -1.13 -5.18 -2.00
CA GLY A 339 -2.39 -4.89 -2.68
C GLY A 339 -2.28 -4.81 -4.19
N GLY A 340 -1.16 -5.29 -4.77
CA GLY A 340 -1.08 -5.66 -6.18
C GLY A 340 -1.30 -4.51 -7.17
N ASN A 341 -1.05 -3.25 -6.80
CA ASN A 341 -1.20 -2.14 -7.74
C ASN A 341 -0.33 -2.39 -8.98
N ILE A 342 -1.00 -2.63 -10.10
CA ILE A 342 -0.38 -3.01 -11.37
C ILE A 342 0.65 -1.97 -11.83
N MET A 343 0.43 -0.69 -11.49
CA MET A 343 1.33 0.40 -11.86
C MET A 343 2.73 0.23 -11.26
N PHE A 344 2.85 -0.16 -9.99
CA PHE A 344 4.16 -0.33 -9.37
C PHE A 344 4.94 -1.50 -9.97
N LYS A 345 4.24 -2.58 -10.33
CA LYS A 345 4.85 -3.70 -11.05
C LYS A 345 5.31 -3.30 -12.44
N ILE A 346 4.49 -2.54 -13.18
CA ILE A 346 4.85 -2.03 -14.51
C ILE A 346 6.07 -1.11 -14.40
N ILE A 347 6.08 -0.15 -13.48
CA ILE A 347 7.21 0.76 -13.27
C ILE A 347 8.48 -0.02 -12.98
N TYR A 348 8.43 -0.96 -12.03
CA TYR A 348 9.60 -1.77 -11.70
C TYR A 348 10.04 -2.67 -12.85
N ALA A 349 9.10 -3.26 -13.60
CA ALA A 349 9.40 -4.03 -14.80
C ALA A 349 10.09 -3.16 -15.88
N CYS A 350 9.65 -1.92 -16.06
CA CYS A 350 10.33 -0.96 -16.94
C CYS A 350 11.76 -0.66 -16.46
N VAL A 351 11.98 -0.48 -15.15
CA VAL A 351 13.34 -0.27 -14.59
C VAL A 351 14.24 -1.47 -14.90
N ILE A 352 13.78 -2.69 -14.65
CA ILE A 352 14.53 -3.90 -14.98
C ILE A 352 14.76 -4.02 -16.49
N GLY A 353 13.73 -3.76 -17.30
CA GLY A 353 13.83 -3.75 -18.77
C GLY A 353 14.90 -2.78 -19.27
N CYS A 354 14.93 -1.56 -18.73
CA CYS A 354 15.97 -0.57 -19.03
C CYS A 354 17.37 -1.07 -18.64
N LEU A 355 17.53 -1.69 -17.47
CA LEU A 355 18.82 -2.25 -17.05
C LEU A 355 19.29 -3.39 -17.97
N VAL A 356 18.37 -4.27 -18.41
CA VAL A 356 18.67 -5.32 -19.40
C VAL A 356 19.08 -4.70 -20.73
N LEU A 357 18.35 -3.70 -21.22
CA LEU A 357 18.68 -2.99 -22.46
C LEU A 357 20.05 -2.32 -22.39
N ILE A 358 20.38 -1.68 -21.27
CA ILE A 358 21.71 -1.10 -21.03
C ILE A 358 22.79 -2.18 -21.09
N GLY A 359 22.59 -3.31 -20.39
CA GLY A 359 23.53 -4.43 -20.41
C GLY A 359 23.74 -5.00 -21.81
N LEU A 360 22.66 -5.20 -22.57
CA LEU A 360 22.72 -5.67 -23.96
C LEU A 360 23.46 -4.67 -24.86
N SER A 361 23.17 -3.38 -24.73
CA SER A 361 23.84 -2.32 -25.49
C SER A 361 25.34 -2.28 -25.19
N LEU A 362 25.73 -2.39 -23.92
CA LEU A 362 27.13 -2.47 -23.52
C LEU A 362 27.82 -3.74 -24.02
N GLU A 363 27.09 -4.86 -24.12
CA GLU A 363 27.61 -6.09 -24.72
C GLU A 363 27.86 -5.91 -26.24
N VAL A 364 26.93 -5.28 -26.98
CA VAL A 364 27.13 -4.97 -28.41
C VAL A 364 28.34 -4.07 -28.62
N VAL A 365 28.47 -3.00 -27.83
CA VAL A 365 29.65 -2.10 -27.87
C VAL A 365 30.94 -2.88 -27.58
N ALA A 366 30.90 -3.80 -26.61
CA ALA A 366 32.03 -4.68 -26.31
C ALA A 366 32.40 -5.55 -27.53
N TRP A 367 31.44 -6.16 -28.22
CA TRP A 367 31.71 -6.94 -29.43
C TRP A 367 32.32 -6.08 -30.55
N ILE A 368 31.79 -4.89 -30.79
CA ILE A 368 32.32 -3.95 -31.79
C ILE A 368 33.78 -3.59 -31.48
N MET A 369 34.08 -3.20 -30.22
CA MET A 369 35.45 -2.89 -29.82
C MET A 369 36.39 -4.10 -29.95
N TRP A 370 35.88 -5.32 -29.77
CA TRP A 370 36.70 -6.53 -29.86
C TRP A 370 37.06 -6.81 -31.32
N LEU A 371 36.08 -6.70 -32.23
CA LEU A 371 36.28 -6.81 -33.66
C LEU A 371 37.24 -5.73 -34.19
N TRP A 372 37.09 -4.49 -33.73
CA TRP A 372 38.00 -3.40 -34.08
C TRP A 372 39.43 -3.73 -33.65
N ASN A 373 39.65 -4.06 -32.37
CA ASN A 373 41.00 -4.37 -31.87
C ASN A 373 41.64 -5.57 -32.57
N LYS A 374 40.83 -6.56 -32.95
CA LYS A 374 41.31 -7.70 -33.75
C LYS A 374 41.78 -7.23 -35.13
N LYS A 375 40.98 -6.41 -35.82
CA LYS A 375 41.32 -5.87 -37.14
C LYS A 375 42.54 -4.94 -37.10
N SER A 376 42.65 -4.07 -36.10
CA SER A 376 43.82 -3.20 -35.88
C SER A 376 45.12 -4.01 -35.74
N LYS A 377 45.09 -5.08 -34.93
CA LYS A 377 46.24 -6.01 -34.79
C LYS A 377 46.59 -6.71 -36.10
N GLU A 378 45.61 -7.11 -36.90
CA GLU A 378 45.83 -7.72 -38.22
C GLU A 378 46.42 -6.71 -39.22
N LEU A 379 46.08 -5.42 -39.10
CA LEU A 379 46.59 -4.34 -39.95
C LEU A 379 47.92 -3.73 -39.46
N GLY A 380 48.43 -4.14 -38.30
CA GLY A 380 49.66 -3.60 -37.71
C GLY A 380 49.57 -2.14 -37.25
N VAL A 381 48.35 -1.65 -36.96
CA VAL A 381 48.07 -0.27 -36.51
C VAL A 381 47.56 -0.26 -35.07
#